data_AF-A0A1F7QB41-F1
#
_entry.id   AF-A0A1F7QB41-F1
#
_cell.length_a   1.000
_cell.length_b   1.000
_cell.length_c   1.000
_cell.angle_alpha   90.00
_cell.angle_beta   90.00
_cell.angle_gamma   90.00
#
_symmetry.space_group_name_H-M   'P 1'
#
loop_
_entity.id
_entity.type
_entity.pdbx_description
1 polymer ?
#
loop_
_entity_poly.entity_id
_entity_poly.type
_entity_poly.pdbx_seq_one_letter_code
_entity_poly.pdbx_strand_id
1 'polypeptide(L)'
;MVTKINRTHAEFLERPATVDADPDVQAAAAELAELMTARNDAVVTRDLLAPDGARGPIRSQLRYLEADEAVQRFDDKIAEAERRLSAARDAARARIAEAWRPRREAARRRLLDVLAPIAEAERAMLEVDAQAANALGVAPPANPIPGLLAVHEQAGRLERELEGPRPAPGPPQVPDGKVRVRGLVGIWDHSVPHFYPRGSTLDVFSSEASRLVALDPPAVELVVA
;
A
#
# COMPACT_ATOMS: atom_id res chain seq x y z
N MET A 1 21.47 40.49 -3.56
CA MET A 1 20.05 40.18 -3.29
C MET A 1 19.91 38.67 -3.03
N VAL A 2 20.56 38.16 -1.98
CA VAL A 2 20.68 36.72 -1.64
C VAL A 2 20.36 36.55 -0.16
N THR A 3 19.12 36.83 0.22
CA THR A 3 18.70 36.78 1.64
C THR A 3 17.33 36.13 1.85
N LYS A 4 16.68 35.63 0.79
CA LYS A 4 15.35 34.99 0.90
C LYS A 4 15.34 33.47 0.94
N ILE A 5 16.47 32.78 0.72
CA ILE A 5 16.50 31.30 0.67
C ILE A 5 16.53 30.65 2.06
N ASN A 6 17.02 31.35 3.10
CA ASN A 6 17.23 30.73 4.41
C ASN A 6 16.01 30.69 5.33
N ARG A 7 14.94 31.45 5.06
CA ARG A 7 13.79 31.53 5.98
C ARG A 7 12.82 30.34 5.85
N THR A 8 12.77 29.70 4.69
CA THR A 8 11.90 28.52 4.43
C THR A 8 12.48 27.19 4.88
N HIS A 9 13.78 27.10 5.21
CA HIS A 9 14.38 25.85 5.69
C HIS A 9 14.10 25.59 7.18
N ALA A 10 13.89 26.64 7.99
CA ALA A 10 13.68 26.50 9.43
C ALA A 10 12.30 25.92 9.77
N GLU A 11 11.26 26.19 8.98
CA GLU A 11 9.91 25.60 9.14
C GLU A 11 9.86 24.11 8.73
N PHE A 12 10.90 23.59 8.08
CA PHE A 12 11.03 22.17 7.72
C PHE A 12 11.63 21.30 8.84
N LEU A 13 12.12 21.91 9.93
CA LEU A 13 12.86 21.25 11.01
C LEU A 13 12.08 21.17 12.32
N GLU A 14 10.74 21.24 12.29
CA GLU A 14 9.97 20.70 13.41
C GLU A 14 10.26 19.21 13.49
N ARG A 15 10.78 18.74 14.63
CA ARG A 15 11.06 17.32 14.86
C ARG A 15 9.84 16.51 14.44
N PRO A 16 9.96 15.57 13.48
CA PRO A 16 8.83 14.74 13.09
C PRO A 16 8.30 14.05 14.34
N ALA A 17 6.99 14.13 14.56
CA ALA A 17 6.32 13.27 15.52
C ALA A 17 6.73 11.82 15.21
N THR A 18 7.34 11.14 16.19
CA THR A 18 7.75 9.75 16.06
C THR A 18 6.57 8.85 16.39
N VAL A 19 6.52 7.66 15.80
CA VAL A 19 5.46 6.66 16.09
C VAL A 19 5.42 6.33 17.59
N ASP A 20 6.59 6.23 18.24
CA ASP A 20 6.69 5.90 19.67
C ASP A 20 6.33 7.07 20.61
N ALA A 21 6.20 8.29 20.07
CA ALA A 21 5.68 9.44 20.82
C ALA A 21 4.15 9.58 20.72
N ASP A 22 3.49 8.73 19.94
CA ASP A 22 2.04 8.73 19.80
C ASP A 22 1.38 8.22 21.11
N PRO A 23 0.40 8.95 21.68
CA PRO A 23 -0.20 8.61 22.96
C PRO A 23 -0.90 7.24 22.95
N ASP A 24 -1.47 6.82 21.82
CA ASP A 24 -2.13 5.52 21.70
C ASP A 24 -1.10 4.38 21.72
N VAL A 25 0.05 4.60 21.08
CA VAL A 25 1.19 3.65 21.07
C VAL A 25 1.79 3.53 22.47
N GLN A 26 1.95 4.65 23.18
CA GLN A 26 2.46 4.66 24.56
C GLN A 26 1.51 3.97 25.53
N ALA A 27 0.19 4.22 25.41
CA ALA A 27 -0.80 3.55 26.24
C ALA A 27 -0.80 2.03 26.01
N ALA A 28 -0.79 1.58 24.75
CA ALA A 28 -0.75 0.16 24.41
C ALA A 28 0.57 -0.51 24.85
N ALA A 29 1.70 0.20 24.76
CA ALA A 29 3.00 -0.30 25.21
C ALA A 29 3.06 -0.42 26.74
N ALA A 30 2.49 0.55 27.46
CA ALA A 30 2.41 0.51 28.93
C ALA A 30 1.55 -0.66 29.40
N GLU A 31 0.38 -0.88 28.79
CA GLU A 31 -0.48 -2.02 29.11
C GLU A 31 0.22 -3.36 28.85
N LEU A 32 0.92 -3.50 27.72
CA LEU A 32 1.71 -4.70 27.44
C LEU A 32 2.78 -4.93 28.51
N ALA A 33 3.49 -3.89 28.94
CA ALA A 33 4.52 -3.98 29.99
C ALA A 33 3.93 -4.39 31.35
N GLU A 34 2.74 -3.89 31.71
CA GLU A 34 2.02 -4.29 32.92
C GLU A 34 1.62 -5.78 32.86
N LEU A 35 1.09 -6.23 31.72
CA LEU A 35 0.73 -7.65 31.52
C LEU A 35 1.95 -8.58 31.59
N MET A 36 3.09 -8.18 31.00
CA MET A 36 4.33 -8.96 31.08
C MET A 36 4.84 -9.06 32.52
N THR A 37 4.74 -7.98 33.31
CA THR A 37 5.08 -8.00 34.73
C THR A 37 4.18 -8.97 35.49
N ALA A 38 2.86 -8.87 35.33
CA ALA A 38 1.90 -9.74 36.01
C ALA A 38 2.07 -11.23 35.61
N ARG A 39 2.40 -11.48 34.34
CA ARG A 39 2.73 -12.83 33.84
C ARG A 39 3.96 -13.39 34.52
N ASN A 40 5.02 -12.59 34.70
CA ASN A 40 6.23 -13.03 35.39
C ASN A 40 5.95 -13.39 36.85
N ASP A 41 5.13 -12.61 37.55
CA ASP A 41 4.72 -12.92 38.93
C ASP A 41 3.92 -14.24 39.01
N ALA A 42 3.06 -14.51 38.02
CA ALA A 42 2.33 -15.78 37.92
C ALA A 42 3.27 -16.96 37.66
N VAL A 43 4.29 -16.80 36.80
CA VAL A 43 5.32 -17.80 36.54
C VAL A 43 6.11 -18.10 37.81
N VAL A 44 6.57 -17.09 38.53
CA VAL A 44 7.27 -17.26 39.81
C VAL A 44 6.41 -18.04 40.80
N THR A 45 5.11 -17.73 40.89
CA THR A 45 4.18 -18.44 41.77
C THR A 45 4.05 -19.92 41.39
N ARG A 46 3.92 -20.23 40.10
CA ARG A 46 3.86 -21.60 39.58
C ARG A 46 5.16 -22.35 39.88
N ASP A 47 6.31 -21.73 39.66
CA ASP A 47 7.63 -22.35 39.84
C ASP A 47 7.91 -22.64 41.33
N LEU A 48 7.42 -21.81 42.26
CA LEU A 48 7.48 -22.08 43.71
C LEU A 48 6.68 -23.33 44.13
N LEU A 49 5.64 -23.71 43.37
CA LEU A 49 4.82 -24.89 43.61
C LEU A 49 5.44 -26.18 43.02
N ALA A 50 6.38 -26.03 42.08
CA ALA A 50 7.12 -27.11 41.42
C ALA A 50 8.63 -26.73 41.27
N PRO A 51 9.40 -26.74 42.37
CA PRO A 51 10.77 -26.19 42.40
C PRO A 51 11.77 -26.94 41.50
N ASP A 52 11.54 -28.23 41.20
CA ASP A 52 12.38 -29.01 40.27
C ASP A 52 11.81 -28.98 38.82
N GLY A 53 10.94 -28.01 38.51
CA GLY A 53 10.26 -27.87 37.22
C GLY A 53 9.13 -28.88 37.01
N ALA A 54 8.71 -29.06 35.75
CA ALA A 54 7.59 -29.94 35.37
C ALA A 54 7.82 -31.43 35.68
N ARG A 55 9.01 -31.82 36.14
CA ARG A 55 9.38 -33.19 36.50
C ARG A 55 9.52 -33.41 38.01
N GLY A 56 9.38 -32.36 38.81
CA GLY A 56 9.48 -32.41 40.27
C GLY A 56 8.20 -32.85 40.97
N PRO A 57 8.29 -33.22 42.26
CA PRO A 57 7.11 -33.48 43.08
C PRO A 57 6.31 -32.18 43.30
N ILE A 58 5.07 -32.16 42.81
CA ILE A 58 4.16 -31.01 42.96
C ILE A 58 3.63 -31.00 44.39
N ARG A 59 3.85 -29.90 45.13
CA ARG A 59 3.43 -29.77 46.53
C ARG A 59 1.91 -29.71 46.70
N SER A 60 1.20 -29.13 45.73
CA SER A 60 -0.26 -29.04 45.70
C SER A 60 -0.76 -29.02 44.26
N GLN A 61 -1.36 -30.12 43.80
CA GLN A 61 -1.79 -30.29 42.41
C GLN A 61 -2.81 -29.23 41.98
N LEU A 62 -3.84 -28.98 42.79
CA LEU A 62 -4.88 -28.00 42.46
C LEU A 62 -4.30 -26.58 42.35
N ARG A 63 -3.51 -26.14 43.34
CA ARG A 63 -2.89 -24.80 43.31
C ARG A 63 -1.92 -24.62 42.16
N TYR A 64 -1.22 -25.70 41.77
CA TYR A 64 -0.33 -25.66 40.61
C TYR A 64 -1.13 -25.47 39.31
N LEU A 65 -2.22 -26.22 39.12
CA LEU A 65 -3.09 -26.06 37.96
C LEU A 65 -3.70 -24.65 37.89
N GLU A 66 -4.16 -24.10 39.02
CA GLU A 66 -4.67 -22.72 39.09
C GLU A 66 -3.59 -21.68 38.69
N ALA A 67 -2.35 -21.86 39.13
CA ALA A 67 -1.23 -21.00 38.77
C ALA A 67 -0.85 -21.14 37.29
N ASP A 68 -0.88 -22.35 36.74
CA ASP A 68 -0.61 -22.61 35.33
C ASP A 68 -1.71 -22.01 34.42
N GLU A 69 -2.99 -22.16 34.79
CA GLU A 69 -4.11 -21.49 34.14
C GLU A 69 -4.02 -19.95 34.23
N ALA A 70 -3.46 -19.42 35.31
CA ALA A 70 -3.21 -17.99 35.43
C ALA A 70 -2.15 -17.52 34.42
N VAL A 71 -1.05 -18.26 34.28
CA VAL A 71 -0.01 -17.99 33.26
C VAL A 71 -0.63 -18.03 31.87
N GLN A 72 -1.41 -19.06 31.53
CA GLN A 72 -2.06 -19.17 30.23
C GLN A 72 -3.01 -17.99 29.95
N ARG A 73 -3.81 -17.58 30.95
CA ARG A 73 -4.68 -16.40 30.84
C ARG A 73 -3.90 -15.11 30.58
N PHE A 74 -2.70 -14.97 31.13
CA PHE A 74 -1.83 -13.82 30.83
C PHE A 74 -1.22 -13.93 29.43
N ASP A 75 -0.83 -15.12 28.98
CA ASP A 75 -0.32 -15.33 27.62
C ASP A 75 -1.35 -14.92 26.56
N ASP A 76 -2.63 -15.30 26.75
CA ASP A 76 -3.71 -14.91 25.85
C ASP A 76 -3.92 -13.38 25.82
N LYS A 77 -3.88 -12.73 26.99
CA LYS A 77 -4.00 -11.27 27.11
C LYS A 77 -2.81 -10.54 26.50
N ILE A 78 -1.60 -11.06 26.66
CA ILE A 78 -0.38 -10.51 26.06
C ILE A 78 -0.50 -10.57 24.54
N ALA A 79 -0.91 -11.71 23.98
CA ALA A 79 -1.09 -11.84 22.53
C ALA A 79 -2.12 -10.83 21.98
N GLU A 80 -3.19 -10.54 22.74
CA GLU A 80 -4.15 -9.49 22.37
C GLU A 80 -3.58 -8.08 22.49
N ALA A 81 -2.82 -7.79 23.56
CA ALA A 81 -2.16 -6.50 23.74
C ALA A 81 -1.11 -6.22 22.66
N GLU A 82 -0.35 -7.23 22.24
CA GLU A 82 0.61 -7.13 21.13
C GLU A 82 -0.09 -6.77 19.81
N ARG A 83 -1.24 -7.40 19.51
CA ARG A 83 -2.05 -7.05 18.34
C ARG A 83 -2.54 -5.60 18.40
N ARG A 84 -2.99 -5.14 19.58
CA ARG A 84 -3.42 -3.75 19.78
C ARG A 84 -2.27 -2.77 19.65
N LEU A 85 -1.09 -3.07 20.19
CA LEU A 85 0.12 -2.25 20.01
C LEU A 85 0.52 -2.16 18.54
N SER A 86 0.46 -3.27 17.80
CA SER A 86 0.74 -3.25 16.36
C SER A 86 -0.27 -2.36 15.61
N ALA A 87 -1.56 -2.51 15.88
CA ALA A 87 -2.60 -1.69 15.27
C ALA A 87 -2.43 -0.19 15.61
N ALA A 88 -2.08 0.15 16.85
CA ALA A 88 -1.81 1.52 17.27
C ALA A 88 -0.62 2.12 16.52
N ARG A 89 0.46 1.35 16.33
CA ARG A 89 1.63 1.78 15.54
C ARG A 89 1.28 2.04 14.08
N ASP A 90 0.46 1.19 13.48
CA ASP A 90 0.04 1.36 12.09
C ASP A 90 -0.90 2.56 11.92
N ALA A 91 -1.81 2.79 12.86
CA ALA A 91 -2.63 3.99 12.91
C ALA A 91 -1.78 5.27 13.06
N ALA A 92 -0.79 5.26 13.97
CA ALA A 92 0.15 6.38 14.15
C ALA A 92 0.98 6.64 12.89
N ARG A 93 1.48 5.60 12.22
CA ARG A 93 2.17 5.72 10.92
C ARG A 93 1.28 6.35 9.86
N ALA A 94 0.01 5.95 9.79
CA ALA A 94 -0.95 6.51 8.84
C ALA A 94 -1.22 8.00 9.12
N ARG A 95 -1.43 8.38 10.40
CA ARG A 95 -1.59 9.78 10.82
C ARG A 95 -0.38 10.64 10.45
N ILE A 96 0.83 10.17 10.76
CA ILE A 96 2.07 10.83 10.38
C ILE A 96 2.14 10.95 8.85
N ALA A 97 1.92 9.85 8.12
CA ALA A 97 1.98 9.87 6.67
C ALA A 97 1.01 10.90 6.05
N GLU A 98 -0.22 10.99 6.56
CA GLU A 98 -1.22 11.94 6.10
C GLU A 98 -0.84 13.39 6.47
N ALA A 99 -0.34 13.64 7.69
CA ALA A 99 0.18 14.95 8.09
C ALA A 99 1.36 15.42 7.22
N TRP A 100 2.17 14.48 6.71
CA TRP A 100 3.28 14.75 5.79
C TRP A 100 2.85 14.84 4.32
N ARG A 101 1.62 14.47 3.97
CA ARG A 101 1.13 14.43 2.59
C ARG A 101 1.21 15.80 1.91
N PRO A 102 0.75 16.93 2.50
CA PRO A 102 0.81 18.22 1.83
C PRO A 102 2.25 18.69 1.58
N ARG A 103 3.17 18.41 2.51
CA ARG A 103 4.59 18.76 2.36
C ARG A 103 5.28 17.95 1.26
N ARG A 104 4.99 16.64 1.18
CA ARG A 104 5.47 15.77 0.10
C ARG A 104 4.93 16.18 -1.25
N GLU A 105 3.64 16.49 -1.32
CA GLU A 105 2.97 17.01 -2.51
C GLU A 105 3.60 18.33 -2.98
N ALA A 106 3.82 19.29 -2.07
CA ALA A 106 4.48 20.55 -2.38
C ALA A 106 5.92 20.36 -2.86
N ALA A 107 6.67 19.43 -2.24
CA ALA A 107 8.02 19.10 -2.68
C ALA A 107 8.05 18.47 -4.08
N ARG A 108 7.10 17.56 -4.38
CA ARG A 108 6.93 16.99 -5.72
C ARG A 108 6.59 18.04 -6.76
N ARG A 109 5.67 18.96 -6.48
CA ARG A 109 5.35 20.07 -7.41
C ARG A 109 6.57 20.93 -7.70
N ARG A 110 7.33 21.30 -6.67
CA ARG A 110 8.60 22.05 -6.85
C ARG A 110 9.62 21.29 -7.70
N LEU A 111 9.71 19.97 -7.54
CA LEU A 111 10.57 19.14 -8.39
C LEU A 111 10.07 19.14 -9.83
N LEU A 112 8.76 19.06 -10.06
CA LEU A 112 8.18 19.16 -11.39
C LEU A 112 8.49 20.51 -12.05
N ASP A 113 8.32 21.61 -11.31
CA ASP A 113 8.59 22.97 -11.78
C ASP A 113 10.06 23.15 -12.24
N VAL A 114 10.99 22.36 -11.69
CA VAL A 114 12.41 22.35 -12.09
C VAL A 114 12.66 21.40 -13.26
N LEU A 115 12.04 20.21 -13.27
CA LEU A 115 12.30 19.20 -14.28
C LEU A 115 11.61 19.48 -15.62
N ALA A 116 10.41 20.09 -15.62
CA ALA A 116 9.66 20.35 -16.84
C ALA A 116 10.40 21.30 -17.81
N PRO A 117 10.96 22.46 -17.37
CA PRO A 117 11.76 23.31 -18.25
C PRO A 117 13.02 22.64 -18.78
N ILE A 118 13.63 21.73 -17.99
CA ILE A 118 14.81 20.96 -18.42
C ILE A 118 14.44 19.99 -19.55
N ALA A 119 13.30 19.30 -19.41
CA ALA A 119 12.79 18.41 -20.46
C ALA A 119 12.35 19.18 -21.73
N GLU A 120 11.80 20.38 -21.59
CA GLU A 120 11.49 21.25 -22.73
C GLU A 120 12.75 21.73 -23.46
N ALA A 121 13.78 22.16 -22.71
CA ALA A 121 15.07 22.53 -23.28
C ALA A 121 15.75 21.37 -24.02
N GLU A 122 15.63 20.14 -23.49
CA GLU A 122 16.10 18.93 -24.17
C GLU A 122 15.40 18.70 -25.51
N ARG A 123 14.06 18.80 -25.54
CA ARG A 123 13.29 18.66 -26.78
C ARG A 123 13.71 19.69 -27.82
N ALA A 124 13.89 20.95 -27.41
CA ALA A 124 14.35 22.00 -28.30
C ALA A 124 15.75 21.70 -28.87
N MET A 125 16.67 21.17 -28.07
CA MET A 125 18.00 20.75 -28.54
C MET A 125 17.93 19.59 -29.53
N LEU A 126 17.13 18.56 -29.23
CA LEU A 126 16.95 17.41 -30.12
C LEU A 126 16.28 17.80 -31.44
N GLU A 127 15.35 18.75 -31.43
CA GLU A 127 14.74 19.31 -32.64
C GLU A 127 15.76 20.05 -33.49
N VAL A 128 16.63 20.86 -32.88
CA VAL A 128 17.72 21.55 -33.60
C VAL A 128 18.72 20.56 -34.19
N ASP A 129 19.13 19.54 -33.43
CA ASP A 129 20.04 18.50 -33.91
C ASP A 129 19.41 17.68 -35.06
N ALA A 130 18.11 17.39 -34.99
CA ALA A 130 17.39 16.72 -36.06
C ALA A 130 17.27 17.59 -37.33
N GLN A 131 17.01 18.89 -37.17
CA GLN A 131 16.99 19.84 -38.29
C GLN A 131 18.37 19.97 -38.95
N ALA A 132 19.43 20.08 -38.15
CA ALA A 132 20.81 20.14 -38.64
C ALA A 132 21.22 18.85 -39.36
N ALA A 133 20.88 17.69 -38.81
CA ALA A 133 21.16 16.39 -39.42
C ALA A 133 20.44 16.21 -40.75
N ASN A 134 19.16 16.61 -40.82
CA ASN A 134 18.38 16.59 -42.06
C ASN A 134 18.99 17.52 -43.13
N ALA A 135 19.40 18.73 -42.76
CA ALA A 135 20.04 19.67 -43.67
C ALA A 135 21.40 19.15 -44.20
N LEU A 136 22.10 18.36 -43.40
CA LEU A 136 23.40 17.77 -43.75
C LEU A 136 23.30 16.39 -44.43
N GLY A 137 22.09 15.81 -44.54
CA GLY A 137 21.88 14.47 -45.11
C GLY A 137 22.49 13.34 -44.28
N VAL A 138 22.66 13.55 -42.98
CA VAL A 138 23.23 12.57 -42.04
C VAL A 138 22.20 12.13 -41.01
N ALA A 139 22.46 11.02 -40.32
CA ALA A 139 21.62 10.60 -39.20
C ALA A 139 21.80 11.57 -38.00
N PRO A 140 20.74 11.87 -37.24
CA PRO A 140 20.85 12.70 -36.05
C PRO A 140 21.76 12.05 -35.00
N PRO A 141 22.54 12.84 -34.24
CA PRO A 141 23.39 12.33 -33.20
C PRO A 141 22.57 11.61 -32.12
N ALA A 142 23.14 10.56 -31.51
CA ALA A 142 22.57 9.96 -30.31
C ALA A 142 22.58 11.00 -29.17
N ASN A 143 21.51 11.00 -28.36
CA ASN A 143 21.19 12.02 -27.36
C ASN A 143 22.45 12.56 -26.64
N PRO A 144 22.79 13.86 -26.78
CA PRO A 144 24.14 14.37 -26.46
C PRO A 144 24.47 14.43 -24.97
N ILE A 145 23.47 14.30 -24.07
CA ILE A 145 23.69 14.37 -22.62
C ILE A 145 23.18 13.07 -21.95
N PRO A 146 24.09 12.17 -21.55
CA PRO A 146 23.74 10.95 -20.83
C PRO A 146 23.00 11.28 -19.52
N GLY A 147 21.77 10.78 -19.38
CA GLY A 147 20.93 10.98 -18.18
C GLY A 147 19.71 11.90 -18.37
N LEU A 148 19.60 12.64 -19.48
CA LEU A 148 18.44 13.50 -19.73
C LEU A 148 17.15 12.73 -20.07
N LEU A 149 17.26 11.63 -20.82
CA LEU A 149 16.13 10.69 -21.04
C LEU A 149 15.54 10.19 -19.71
N ALA A 150 16.39 9.98 -18.70
CA ALA A 150 15.95 9.62 -17.36
C ALA A 150 15.24 10.77 -16.64
N VAL A 151 15.59 12.03 -16.90
CA VAL A 151 14.90 13.21 -16.38
C VAL A 151 13.48 13.32 -16.96
N HIS A 152 13.32 13.06 -18.26
CA HIS A 152 12.01 13.05 -18.90
C HIS A 152 11.09 11.96 -18.32
N GLU A 153 11.61 10.73 -18.19
CA GLU A 153 10.87 9.63 -17.57
C GLU A 153 10.52 9.90 -16.11
N GLN A 154 11.43 10.56 -15.36
CA GLN A 154 11.20 10.96 -13.98
C GLN A 154 10.14 12.06 -13.86
N ALA A 155 10.13 13.06 -14.74
CA ALA A 155 9.11 14.10 -14.78
C ALA A 155 7.72 13.50 -15.08
N GLY A 156 7.61 12.66 -16.12
CA GLY A 156 6.35 12.00 -16.47
C GLY A 156 5.88 10.97 -15.43
N ARG A 157 6.78 10.42 -14.60
CA ARG A 157 6.39 9.62 -13.42
C ARG A 157 5.85 10.52 -12.31
N LEU A 158 6.50 11.65 -12.04
CA LEU A 158 6.10 12.59 -11.01
C LEU A 158 4.72 13.21 -11.30
N GLU A 159 4.45 13.56 -12.56
CA GLU A 159 3.13 13.99 -13.05
C GLU A 159 2.05 12.96 -12.73
N ARG A 160 2.27 11.69 -13.08
CA ARG A 160 1.30 10.62 -12.78
C ARG A 160 1.10 10.39 -11.29
N GLU A 161 2.14 10.55 -10.49
CA GLU A 161 2.05 10.45 -9.02
C GLU A 161 1.30 11.64 -8.40
N LEU A 162 1.30 12.81 -9.05
CA LEU A 162 0.60 14.03 -8.63
C LEU A 162 -0.86 14.06 -9.10
N GLU A 163 -1.16 13.54 -10.30
CA GLU A 163 -2.52 13.40 -10.84
C GLU A 163 -3.38 12.41 -10.01
N GLY A 164 -2.74 11.58 -9.18
CA GLY A 164 -3.42 10.56 -8.38
C GLY A 164 -3.89 9.37 -9.23
N PRO A 165 -4.51 8.35 -8.61
CA PRO A 165 -5.09 7.25 -9.37
C PRO A 165 -6.14 7.82 -10.33
N ARG A 166 -5.91 7.65 -11.64
CA ARG A 166 -6.96 7.92 -12.64
C ARG A 166 -8.22 7.20 -12.18
N PRO A 167 -9.40 7.86 -12.20
CA PRO A 167 -10.64 7.15 -11.94
C PRO A 167 -10.65 5.93 -12.85
N ALA A 168 -10.88 4.75 -12.26
CA ALA A 168 -11.01 3.53 -13.04
C ALA A 168 -11.98 3.84 -14.20
N PRO A 169 -11.65 3.46 -15.45
CA PRO A 169 -12.61 3.59 -16.52
C PRO A 169 -13.92 2.97 -16.00
N GLY A 170 -15.00 3.76 -16.04
CA GLY A 170 -16.30 3.30 -15.57
C GLY A 170 -16.63 1.93 -16.20
N PRO A 171 -17.49 1.13 -15.57
CA PRO A 171 -17.80 -0.20 -16.07
C PRO A 171 -18.10 -0.12 -17.57
N PRO A 172 -17.50 -1.00 -18.41
CA PRO A 172 -17.73 -1.01 -19.85
C PRO A 172 -19.23 -0.86 -20.14
N GLN A 173 -19.60 0.12 -20.96
CA GLN A 173 -20.99 0.27 -21.38
C GLN A 173 -21.40 -0.99 -22.14
N VAL A 174 -22.33 -1.76 -21.58
CA VAL A 174 -22.89 -2.95 -22.20
C VAL A 174 -24.03 -2.52 -23.13
N PRO A 175 -23.96 -2.80 -24.44
CA PRO A 175 -25.06 -2.53 -25.37
C PRO A 175 -26.35 -3.24 -24.93
N ASP A 176 -27.51 -2.61 -25.20
CA ASP A 176 -28.81 -3.22 -24.91
C ASP A 176 -29.08 -4.45 -25.81
N GLY A 177 -29.70 -5.49 -25.24
CA GLY A 177 -30.09 -6.69 -25.97
C GLY A 177 -29.19 -7.89 -25.70
N LYS A 178 -28.97 -8.74 -26.72
CA LYS A 178 -28.03 -9.87 -26.62
C LYS A 178 -26.63 -9.42 -27.02
N VAL A 179 -25.68 -9.64 -26.13
CA VAL A 179 -24.27 -9.26 -26.28
C VAL A 179 -23.38 -10.48 -26.20
N ARG A 180 -22.36 -10.49 -27.06
CA ARG A 180 -21.35 -11.53 -27.08
C ARG A 180 -20.27 -11.23 -26.04
N VAL A 181 -20.03 -12.17 -25.14
CA VAL A 181 -19.03 -12.07 -24.09
C VAL A 181 -18.05 -13.23 -24.18
N ARG A 182 -16.83 -13.03 -23.67
CA ARG A 182 -15.83 -14.08 -23.51
C ARG A 182 -15.54 -14.28 -22.03
N GLY A 183 -15.62 -15.54 -21.58
CA GLY A 183 -15.36 -15.90 -20.19
C GLY A 183 -13.89 -15.70 -19.81
N LEU A 184 -13.62 -14.86 -18.83
CA LEU A 184 -12.30 -14.71 -18.21
C LEU A 184 -12.07 -15.76 -17.11
N VAL A 185 -13.16 -16.33 -16.60
CA VAL A 185 -13.21 -17.48 -15.67
C VAL A 185 -14.15 -18.57 -16.23
N GLY A 186 -14.19 -19.73 -15.58
CA GLY A 186 -15.22 -20.73 -15.88
C GLY A 186 -16.58 -20.27 -15.38
N ILE A 187 -17.63 -20.39 -16.20
CA ILE A 187 -18.98 -19.90 -15.90
C ILE A 187 -19.91 -21.09 -15.79
N TRP A 188 -20.65 -21.17 -14.68
CA TRP A 188 -21.73 -22.14 -14.52
C TRP A 188 -23.05 -21.45 -14.82
N ASP A 189 -23.76 -21.94 -15.84
CA ASP A 189 -25.13 -21.49 -16.10
C ASP A 189 -26.08 -22.29 -15.20
N HIS A 190 -26.95 -21.59 -14.47
CA HIS A 190 -27.95 -22.23 -13.60
C HIS A 190 -29.26 -22.50 -14.34
N SER A 191 -29.50 -21.84 -15.47
CA SER A 191 -30.68 -22.02 -16.31
C SER A 191 -30.55 -23.26 -17.22
N VAL A 192 -29.32 -23.58 -17.61
CA VAL A 192 -28.95 -24.82 -18.31
C VAL A 192 -27.81 -25.44 -17.52
N PRO A 193 -27.90 -26.69 -17.01
CA PRO A 193 -26.85 -27.30 -16.20
C PRO A 193 -25.61 -27.62 -17.05
N HIS A 194 -24.89 -26.57 -17.44
CA HIS A 194 -23.78 -26.58 -18.37
C HIS A 194 -22.68 -25.64 -17.85
N PHE A 195 -21.45 -26.11 -17.98
CA PHE A 195 -20.26 -25.39 -17.59
C PHE A 195 -19.52 -24.91 -18.82
N TYR A 196 -19.31 -23.59 -18.91
CA TYR A 196 -18.51 -22.97 -19.96
C TYR A 196 -17.09 -22.75 -19.46
N PRO A 197 -16.07 -23.40 -20.06
CA PRO A 197 -14.69 -23.20 -19.63
C PRO A 197 -14.20 -21.78 -19.92
N ARG A 198 -13.16 -21.36 -19.21
CA ARG A 198 -12.47 -20.08 -19.46
C ARG A 198 -12.11 -19.95 -20.94
N GLY A 199 -12.36 -18.77 -21.50
CA GLY A 199 -12.12 -18.46 -22.91
C GLY A 199 -13.30 -18.75 -23.82
N SER A 200 -14.36 -19.41 -23.33
CA SER A 200 -15.59 -19.65 -24.11
C SER A 200 -16.27 -18.34 -24.47
N THR A 201 -16.87 -18.30 -25.66
CA THR A 201 -17.65 -17.17 -26.14
C THR A 201 -19.13 -17.49 -26.06
N LEU A 202 -19.92 -16.60 -25.47
CA LEU A 202 -21.32 -16.80 -25.14
C LEU A 202 -22.13 -15.59 -25.56
N ASP A 203 -23.37 -15.80 -26.00
CA ASP A 203 -24.33 -14.73 -26.24
C ASP A 203 -25.27 -14.63 -25.03
N VAL A 204 -25.09 -13.59 -24.21
CA VAL A 204 -25.86 -13.36 -22.98
C VAL A 204 -26.71 -12.09 -23.10
N PHE A 205 -27.73 -11.94 -22.26
CA PHE A 205 -28.49 -10.69 -22.22
C PHE A 205 -27.68 -9.57 -21.55
N SER A 206 -27.93 -8.31 -21.95
CA SER A 206 -27.21 -7.14 -21.47
C SER A 206 -27.26 -7.02 -19.94
N SER A 207 -28.39 -7.34 -19.31
CA SER A 207 -28.54 -7.37 -17.84
C SER A 207 -27.61 -8.37 -17.14
N GLU A 208 -27.28 -9.48 -17.80
CA GLU A 208 -26.38 -10.51 -17.28
C GLU A 208 -24.93 -10.15 -17.57
N ALA A 209 -24.62 -9.67 -18.78
CA ALA A 209 -23.30 -9.13 -19.12
C ALA A 209 -22.91 -7.98 -18.19
N SER A 210 -23.81 -7.04 -17.88
CA SER A 210 -23.53 -5.94 -16.94
C SER A 210 -23.16 -6.45 -15.55
N ARG A 211 -23.81 -7.52 -15.07
CA ARG A 211 -23.46 -8.14 -13.79
C ARG A 211 -22.09 -8.80 -13.82
N LEU A 212 -21.79 -9.56 -14.87
CA LEU A 212 -20.54 -10.31 -15.00
C LEU A 212 -19.31 -9.41 -15.24
N VAL A 213 -19.50 -8.28 -15.94
CA VAL A 213 -18.48 -7.26 -16.18
C VAL A 213 -18.21 -6.41 -14.94
N ALA A 214 -19.20 -6.23 -14.06
CA ALA A 214 -19.07 -5.44 -12.83
C ALA A 214 -18.43 -6.19 -11.65
N LEU A 215 -18.10 -7.48 -11.80
CA LEU A 215 -17.37 -8.23 -10.77
C LEU A 215 -15.92 -7.75 -10.65
N ASP A 216 -15.33 -7.88 -9.45
CA ASP A 216 -13.90 -7.63 -9.22
C ASP A 216 -13.21 -8.90 -8.67
N PRO A 217 -12.43 -9.63 -9.49
CA PRO A 217 -12.14 -9.34 -10.91
C PRO A 217 -13.33 -9.66 -11.84
N PRO A 218 -13.39 -9.04 -13.04
CA PRO A 218 -14.47 -9.27 -13.99
C PRO A 218 -14.49 -10.73 -14.46
N ALA A 219 -15.67 -11.33 -14.56
CA ALA A 219 -15.83 -12.71 -14.98
C ALA A 219 -15.85 -12.87 -16.51
N VAL A 220 -16.18 -11.80 -17.24
CA VAL A 220 -16.27 -11.78 -18.70
C VAL A 220 -15.72 -10.48 -19.29
N GLU A 221 -15.26 -10.54 -20.54
CA GLU A 221 -14.96 -9.37 -21.38
C GLU A 221 -15.97 -9.28 -22.53
N LEU A 222 -16.37 -8.07 -22.93
CA LEU A 222 -17.21 -7.85 -24.10
C LEU A 222 -16.43 -8.16 -25.37
N VAL A 223 -16.97 -9.00 -26.25
CA VAL A 223 -16.40 -9.24 -27.58
C VAL A 223 -17.03 -8.21 -28.51
N VAL A 224 -16.33 -7.10 -28.74
CA VAL A 224 -16.75 -6.10 -29.73
C VAL A 224 -16.58 -6.73 -31.11
N ALA A 225 -17.69 -6.89 -31.83
CA ALA A 225 -17.70 -7.26 -33.25
C ALA A 225 -17.66 -5.99 -34.12
#